data_AF-A0A6L3EQT7-F1
#
_entry.id   AF-A0A6L3EQT7-F1
#
_cell.length_a   1.000
_cell.length_b   1.000
_cell.length_c   1.000
_cell.angle_alpha   90.00
_cell.angle_beta   90.00
_cell.angle_gamma   90.00
#
_symmetry.space_group_name_H-M   'P 1'
#
loop_
_entity.id
_entity.type
_entity.pdbx_description
1 polymer ?
#
loop_
_entity_poly.entity_id
_entity_poly.type
_entity_poly.pdbx_seq_one_letter_code
_entity_poly.pdbx_strand_id
1 'polypeptide(L)'
;MNWNAVLLEEIRLSKLPEPLQEYQFHANRRWRFDFCWRLPNNLVACEIEGGIWMQTKTGRSKGHAHPKRFESDCEKYNEAALYGWTIIRVTPGMIRDGRAIEWLERALVDD
;
A
#
# COMPACT_ATOMS: atom_id res chain seq x y z
N MET A 1 12.83 11.58 -1.99
CA MET A 1 13.00 10.12 -1.95
C MET A 1 11.77 9.49 -2.57
N ASN A 2 11.94 8.61 -3.56
CA ASN A 2 10.82 7.88 -4.17
C ASN A 2 10.65 6.55 -3.45
N TRP A 3 9.69 6.47 -2.53
CA TRP A 3 9.46 5.27 -1.72
C TRP A 3 8.96 4.07 -2.52
N ASN A 4 8.26 4.30 -3.64
CA ASN A 4 7.88 3.22 -4.55
C ASN A 4 9.13 2.55 -5.16
N ALA A 5 10.10 3.34 -5.62
CA ALA A 5 11.32 2.79 -6.19
C ALA A 5 12.15 2.01 -5.15
N VAL A 6 12.25 2.54 -3.93
CA VAL A 6 12.96 1.87 -2.82
C VAL A 6 12.31 0.54 -2.48
N LEU A 7 10.99 0.52 -2.24
CA LEU A 7 10.29 -0.71 -1.88
C LEU A 7 10.32 -1.73 -3.02
N LEU A 8 10.23 -1.29 -4.29
CA LEU A 8 10.36 -2.19 -5.44
C LEU A 8 11.74 -2.85 -5.49
N GLU A 9 12.80 -2.12 -5.18
CA GLU A 9 14.16 -2.68 -5.10
C GLU A 9 14.26 -3.70 -3.95
N GLU A 10 13.73 -3.37 -2.76
CA GLU A 10 13.71 -4.28 -1.62
C GLU A 10 12.93 -5.58 -1.92
N ILE A 11 11.75 -5.48 -2.56
CA ILE A 11 10.94 -6.63 -3.01
C ILE A 11 11.78 -7.57 -3.90
N ARG A 12 12.52 -6.99 -4.87
CA ARG A 12 13.37 -7.75 -5.78
C ARG A 12 14.56 -8.40 -5.07
N LEU A 13 15.21 -7.69 -4.16
CA LEU A 13 16.34 -8.21 -3.37
C LEU A 13 15.90 -9.35 -2.44
N SER A 14 14.68 -9.27 -1.90
CA SER A 14 14.05 -10.32 -1.10
C SER A 14 13.49 -11.48 -1.94
N LYS A 15 13.62 -11.44 -3.28
CA LYS A 15 13.15 -12.47 -4.21
C LYS A 15 11.65 -12.76 -4.10
N LEU A 16 10.88 -11.76 -3.65
CA LEU A 16 9.43 -11.82 -3.69
C LEU A 16 8.94 -11.72 -5.14
N PRO A 17 7.74 -12.22 -5.46
CA PRO A 17 7.16 -12.07 -6.79
C PRO A 17 7.11 -10.61 -7.24
N GLU A 18 7.27 -10.36 -8.54
CA GLU A 18 7.20 -8.99 -9.07
C GLU A 18 5.76 -8.45 -8.97
N PRO A 19 5.54 -7.26 -8.37
CA PRO A 19 4.21 -6.67 -8.25
C PRO A 19 3.74 -6.01 -9.55
N LEU A 20 2.42 -5.93 -9.71
CA LEU A 20 1.80 -4.94 -10.57
C LEU A 20 1.80 -3.58 -9.86
N GLN A 21 2.11 -2.52 -10.59
CA GLN A 21 2.12 -1.15 -10.07
C GLN A 21 0.89 -0.37 -10.55
N GLU A 22 0.44 0.58 -9.72
CA GLU A 22 -0.68 1.48 -10.02
C GLU A 22 -1.95 0.75 -10.51
N TYR A 23 -2.24 -0.41 -9.95
CA TYR A 23 -3.35 -1.25 -10.41
C TYR A 23 -4.71 -0.67 -10.02
N GLN A 24 -5.55 -0.33 -11.00
CA GLN A 24 -6.94 0.07 -10.76
C GLN A 24 -7.81 -1.16 -10.47
N PHE A 25 -8.20 -1.34 -9.21
CA PHE A 25 -8.97 -2.52 -8.79
C PHE A 25 -10.48 -2.33 -8.82
N HIS A 26 -10.97 -1.10 -8.91
CA HIS A 26 -12.41 -0.79 -8.85
C HIS A 26 -12.89 -0.23 -10.20
N ALA A 27 -14.03 -0.74 -10.70
CA ALA A 27 -14.55 -0.37 -12.02
C ALA A 27 -14.97 1.11 -12.11
N ASN A 28 -15.70 1.60 -11.10
CA ASN A 28 -16.30 2.94 -11.12
C ASN A 28 -15.46 4.03 -10.43
N ARG A 29 -14.51 3.63 -9.56
CA ARG A 29 -13.69 4.54 -8.76
C ARG A 29 -12.27 4.40 -9.25
N ARG A 30 -11.58 5.52 -9.44
CA ARG A 30 -10.19 5.54 -9.97
C ARG A 30 -9.14 5.18 -8.92
N TRP A 31 -9.49 4.33 -7.95
CA TRP A 31 -8.59 3.88 -6.91
C TRP A 31 -7.54 2.95 -7.49
N ARG A 32 -6.29 3.19 -7.12
CA ARG A 32 -5.14 2.38 -7.52
C ARG A 32 -4.39 1.94 -6.28
N PHE A 33 -3.84 0.73 -6.31
CA PHE A 33 -2.82 0.31 -5.36
C PHE A 33 -1.44 0.72 -5.86
N ASP A 34 -0.55 1.12 -4.95
CA ASP A 34 0.86 1.35 -5.30
C ASP A 34 1.48 0.06 -5.85
N PHE A 35 1.27 -1.07 -5.14
CA PHE A 35 1.68 -2.40 -5.56
C PHE A 35 0.57 -3.43 -5.33
N CYS A 36 0.48 -4.44 -6.18
CA CYS A 36 -0.37 -5.59 -5.91
C CYS A 36 0.12 -6.89 -6.57
N TRP A 37 -0.34 -8.01 -6.02
CA TRP A 37 -0.09 -9.36 -6.49
C TRP A 37 -1.42 -10.08 -6.67
N ARG A 38 -1.61 -10.67 -7.85
CA ARG A 38 -2.76 -11.50 -8.18
C ARG A 38 -2.29 -12.94 -8.34
N LEU A 39 -2.04 -13.58 -7.22
CA LEU A 39 -1.64 -14.99 -7.18
C LEU A 39 -2.87 -15.87 -7.41
N PRO A 40 -2.73 -17.14 -7.83
CA PRO A 40 -3.86 -18.01 -8.13
C PRO A 40 -4.90 -18.11 -7.00
N ASN A 41 -4.43 -18.11 -5.74
CA ASN A 41 -5.29 -18.30 -4.56
C ASN A 41 -5.34 -17.08 -3.63
N ASN A 42 -4.62 -16.00 -3.95
CA ASN A 42 -4.47 -14.87 -3.03
C ASN A 42 -4.34 -13.54 -3.80
N LEU A 43 -5.02 -12.52 -3.29
CA LEU A 43 -4.96 -11.14 -3.77
C LEU A 43 -4.30 -10.30 -2.68
N VAL A 44 -3.12 -9.76 -2.94
CA VAL A 44 -2.37 -8.93 -1.97
C VAL A 44 -2.14 -7.56 -2.55
N ALA A 45 -2.42 -6.50 -1.79
CA ALA A 45 -2.12 -5.13 -2.15
C ALA A 45 -1.20 -4.50 -1.11
N CYS A 46 -0.29 -3.62 -1.56
CA CYS A 46 0.57 -2.83 -0.69
C CYS A 46 0.45 -1.34 -1.02
N GLU A 47 0.27 -0.53 0.01
CA GLU A 47 0.09 0.93 -0.08
C GLU A 47 1.13 1.65 0.78
N ILE A 48 1.80 2.63 0.19
CA ILE A 48 2.81 3.44 0.88
C ILE A 48 2.18 4.72 1.42
N GLU A 49 1.95 4.73 2.73
CA GLU A 49 1.37 5.82 3.49
C GLU A 49 2.40 6.92 3.80
N GLY A 50 2.81 7.68 2.77
CA GLY A 50 3.76 8.79 2.91
C GLY A 50 3.15 10.10 3.44
N GLY A 51 1.83 10.21 3.45
CA GLY A 51 1.10 11.45 3.74
C GLY A 51 0.96 11.81 5.21
N ILE A 52 1.07 10.83 6.11
CA ILE A 52 0.64 10.94 7.51
C ILE A 52 1.35 12.11 8.23
N TRP A 53 2.63 12.35 7.92
CA TRP A 53 3.47 13.35 8.60
C TRP A 53 3.71 14.64 7.80
N MET A 54 3.10 14.79 6.62
CA MET A 54 3.23 16.03 5.85
C MET A 54 2.39 17.15 6.47
N GLN A 55 2.98 17.93 7.38
CA GLN A 55 2.46 19.24 7.76
C GLN A 55 2.70 20.23 6.61
N THR A 56 1.66 21.00 6.27
CA THR A 56 1.83 22.18 5.43
C THR A 56 2.63 23.24 6.18
N LYS A 57 3.24 24.17 5.43
CA LYS A 57 3.92 25.37 5.98
C LYS A 57 3.02 26.22 6.90
N THR A 58 1.71 25.99 6.92
CA THR A 58 0.72 26.69 7.77
C THR A 58 0.35 25.90 9.04
N GLY A 59 1.07 24.82 9.37
CA GLY A 59 0.80 23.99 10.54
C GLY A 59 -0.43 23.07 10.39
N ARG A 60 -1.13 23.11 9.25
CA ARG A 60 -2.24 22.20 8.95
C ARG A 60 -1.70 20.87 8.43
N SER A 61 -2.14 19.75 9.01
CA SER A 61 -1.86 18.41 8.51
C SER A 61 -2.46 18.22 7.11
N LYS A 62 -1.58 18.00 6.11
CA LYS A 62 -1.97 17.66 4.71
C LYS A 62 -2.19 16.15 4.52
N GLY A 63 -1.84 15.37 5.54
CA GLY A 63 -2.00 13.93 5.57
C GLY A 63 -3.44 13.47 5.77
N HIS A 64 -3.58 12.17 5.96
CA HIS A 64 -4.82 11.41 6.20
C HIS A 64 -5.68 11.90 7.39
N ALA A 65 -5.31 13.03 8.02
CA ALA A 65 -5.96 13.64 9.16
C ALA A 65 -7.17 14.55 8.80
N HIS A 66 -7.49 14.75 7.52
CA HIS A 66 -8.74 15.42 7.15
C HIS A 66 -9.90 14.40 7.18
N PRO A 67 -10.99 14.62 7.94
CA PRO A 67 -12.06 13.63 8.12
C PRO A 67 -12.60 13.05 6.81
N LYS A 68 -12.90 13.90 5.82
CA LYS A 68 -13.38 13.43 4.50
C LYS A 68 -12.39 12.55 3.73
N ARG A 69 -11.08 12.76 3.93
CA ARG A 69 -10.06 11.94 3.25
C ARG A 69 -9.94 10.60 3.95
N PHE A 70 -9.98 10.59 5.28
CA PHE A 70 -10.04 9.38 6.06
C PHE A 70 -11.27 8.53 5.70
N GLU A 71 -12.46 9.13 5.60
CA GLU A 71 -13.67 8.42 5.17
C GLU A 71 -13.52 7.83 3.75
N SER A 72 -12.95 8.58 2.80
CA SER A 72 -12.68 8.06 1.46
C SER A 72 -11.64 6.94 1.44
N ASP A 73 -10.65 6.98 2.33
CA ASP A 73 -9.66 5.92 2.47
C ASP A 73 -10.31 4.67 3.09
N CYS A 74 -11.17 4.83 4.10
CA CYS A 74 -11.98 3.75 4.66
C CYS A 74 -12.85 3.08 3.58
N GLU A 75 -13.53 3.86 2.73
CA GLU A 75 -14.32 3.36 1.61
C GLU A 75 -13.44 2.51 0.67
N LYS A 76 -12.27 3.03 0.27
CA LYS A 76 -11.32 2.33 -0.62
C LYS A 76 -10.88 0.99 -0.03
N TYR A 77 -10.43 0.98 1.23
CA TYR A 77 -9.90 -0.24 1.84
C TYR A 77 -11.00 -1.27 2.15
N ASN A 78 -12.20 -0.81 2.50
CA ASN A 78 -13.33 -1.72 2.70
C ASN A 78 -13.72 -2.40 1.38
N GLU A 79 -13.85 -1.65 0.28
CA GLU A 79 -14.14 -2.22 -1.04
C GLU A 79 -13.04 -3.21 -1.50
N ALA A 80 -11.77 -2.86 -1.28
CA ALA A 80 -10.66 -3.78 -1.53
C ALA A 80 -10.79 -5.07 -0.72
N ALA A 81 -11.07 -4.98 0.58
CA ALA A 81 -11.23 -6.15 1.45
C ALA A 81 -12.44 -7.00 1.02
N LEU A 82 -13.55 -6.38 0.64
CA LEU A 82 -14.74 -7.07 0.14
C LEU A 82 -14.48 -7.82 -1.18
N TYR A 83 -13.53 -7.34 -2.00
CA TYR A 83 -13.05 -8.05 -3.19
C TYR A 83 -12.01 -9.13 -2.88
N GLY A 84 -11.72 -9.40 -1.61
CA GLY A 84 -10.80 -10.45 -1.17
C GLY A 84 -9.33 -10.02 -1.13
N TRP A 85 -9.03 -8.73 -1.21
CA TRP A 85 -7.64 -8.25 -1.09
C TRP A 85 -7.17 -8.27 0.37
N THR A 86 -6.03 -8.90 0.61
CA THR A 86 -5.20 -8.65 1.80
C THR A 86 -4.44 -7.34 1.58
N ILE A 87 -4.72 -6.33 2.41
CA ILE A 87 -4.17 -4.97 2.24
C ILE A 87 -3.08 -4.72 3.28
N ILE A 88 -1.84 -4.59 2.82
CA ILE A 88 -0.68 -4.23 3.63
C ILE A 88 -0.42 -2.72 3.49
N ARG A 89 -0.43 -2.00 4.59
CA ARG A 89 -0.21 -0.54 4.60
C ARG A 89 1.09 -0.25 5.32
N VAL A 90 2.04 0.37 4.62
CA VAL A 90 3.38 0.63 5.13
C VAL A 90 3.69 2.11 5.10
N THR A 91 4.54 2.56 6.02
CA THR A 91 5.07 3.93 6.01
C THR A 91 6.51 3.93 5.50
N PRO A 92 7.05 5.08 5.07
CA PRO A 92 8.48 5.25 4.82
C PRO A 92 9.41 4.71 5.92
N GLY A 93 9.01 4.83 7.19
CA GLY A 93 9.77 4.28 8.31
C GLY A 93 9.79 2.76 8.32
N MET A 94 8.65 2.12 8.01
CA MET A 94 8.50 0.67 7.93
C MET A 94 9.23 0.05 6.72
N ILE A 95 9.36 0.80 5.63
CA ILE A 95 10.22 0.41 4.50
C ILE A 95 11.67 0.41 4.98
N ARG A 96 12.13 1.54 5.54
CA ARG A 96 13.51 1.70 6.04
C ARG A 96 13.94 0.66 7.08
N ASP A 97 13.04 0.25 7.97
CA ASP A 97 13.35 -0.69 9.05
C ASP A 97 13.04 -2.16 8.68
N GLY A 98 12.68 -2.43 7.42
CA GLY A 98 12.50 -3.78 6.88
C GLY A 98 11.15 -4.42 7.19
N ARG A 99 10.31 -3.84 8.06
CA ARG A 99 8.99 -4.40 8.39
C ARG A 99 8.06 -4.52 7.19
N ALA A 100 8.20 -3.63 6.21
CA ALA A 100 7.42 -3.70 4.97
C ALA A 100 7.63 -5.04 4.25
N ILE A 101 8.88 -5.50 4.13
CA ILE A 101 9.22 -6.77 3.51
C ILE A 101 8.74 -7.94 4.37
N GLU A 102 8.93 -7.89 5.70
CA GLU A 102 8.46 -8.96 6.60
C GLU A 102 6.95 -9.24 6.45
N TRP A 103 6.14 -8.18 6.35
CA TRP A 103 4.70 -8.36 6.14
C TRP A 103 4.37 -8.86 4.73
N LEU A 104 5.11 -8.42 3.71
CA LEU A 104 4.91 -8.91 2.35
C LEU A 104 5.29 -10.38 2.20
N GLU A 105 6.37 -10.84 2.83
CA GLU A 105 6.74 -12.26 2.89
C GLU A 105 5.60 -13.10 3.48
N ARG A 106 5.09 -12.70 4.65
CA ARG A 106 3.98 -13.39 5.30
C ARG A 106 2.68 -13.36 4.51
N ALA A 107 2.47 -12.35 3.69
CA ALA A 107 1.25 -12.21 2.89
C ALA A 107 1.32 -12.95 1.56
N LEU A 108 2.52 -13.15 1.00
CA LEU A 108 2.74 -13.72 -0.34
C LEU A 108 3.20 -15.17 -0.33
N VAL A 109 3.74 -15.66 0.78
CA VAL A 109 4.13 -17.06 0.94
C VAL A 109 2.92 -17.81 1.52
N ASP A 110 2.30 -18.64 0.68
CA ASP A 110 1.39 -19.68 1.15
C ASP A 110 2.23 -20.79 1.84
N ASP A 111 1.79 -21.30 2.99
CA ASP A 111 2.34 -22.52 3.62
C ASP A 111 2.12 -23.76 2.73
#